data_AF-A0A4R5CAD4-F1
#
_entry.id   AF-A0A4R5CAD4-F1
#
_cell.length_a   1.000
_cell.length_b   1.000
_cell.length_c   1.000
_cell.angle_alpha   90.00
_cell.angle_beta   90.00
_cell.angle_gamma   90.00
#
_symmetry.space_group_name_H-M   'P 1'
#
loop_
_entity.id
_entity.type
_entity.pdbx_description
1 polymer ?
#
loop_
_entity_poly.entity_id
_entity_poly.type
_entity_poly.pdbx_seq_one_letter_code
_entity_poly.pdbx_strand_id
1 'polypeptide(L)'
;MTVDILSSIKGAQPSESVNQLFDVIKNAQPSNENAVNNVNHNYVSVSDLRDDVVVESSAIEKQLIIENFPNKKNGFLVVAKVIEG
;
A
#
# COMPACT_ATOMS: atom_id res chain seq x y z
N MET A 1 6.36 0.64 -21.13
CA MET A 1 7.50 1.30 -20.46
C MET A 1 8.10 0.25 -19.54
N THR A 2 9.31 -0.24 -19.81
CA THR A 2 9.86 -1.42 -19.14
C THR A 2 10.41 -1.07 -17.76
N VAL A 3 10.32 -2.01 -16.82
CA VAL A 3 10.79 -1.87 -15.43
C VAL A 3 12.29 -1.54 -15.39
N ASP A 4 13.04 -1.95 -16.41
CA ASP A 4 14.48 -1.67 -16.60
C ASP A 4 14.79 -0.17 -16.70
N ILE A 5 13.88 0.62 -17.31
CA ILE A 5 14.03 2.08 -17.41
C ILE A 5 13.90 2.72 -16.03
N LEU A 6 13.01 2.22 -15.17
CA LEU A 6 12.82 2.72 -13.80
C LEU A 6 13.94 2.25 -12.87
N SER A 7 14.44 1.02 -13.05
CA SER A 7 15.60 0.49 -12.32
C SER A 7 16.89 1.26 -12.63
N SER A 8 16.99 1.87 -13.81
CA SER A 8 18.14 2.69 -14.23
C SER A 8 18.21 4.06 -13.53
N ILE A 9 17.15 4.47 -12.81
CA ILE A 9 17.09 5.73 -12.06
C ILE A 9 17.69 5.55 -10.65
N LYS A 10 17.96 4.32 -10.21
CA LYS A 10 18.61 4.01 -8.93
C LYS A 10 20.09 4.44 -8.98
N GLY A 11 20.36 5.72 -8.71
CA GLY A 11 21.68 6.34 -8.77
C GLY A 11 21.78 7.54 -9.70
N ALA A 12 20.71 7.89 -10.43
CA ALA A 12 20.66 9.12 -11.19
C ALA A 12 20.73 10.32 -10.23
N GLN A 13 21.59 11.30 -10.53
CA GLN A 13 21.64 12.53 -9.76
C GLN A 13 20.25 13.19 -9.80
N PRO A 14 19.68 13.53 -8.63
CA PRO A 14 18.37 14.15 -8.60
C PRO A 14 18.39 15.45 -9.41
N SER A 15 17.38 15.64 -10.25
CA SER A 15 17.24 16.84 -11.06
C SER A 15 17.25 18.08 -10.16
N GLU A 16 18.09 19.06 -10.50
CA GLU A 16 18.20 20.32 -9.75
C GLU A 16 16.84 21.01 -9.61
N SER A 17 16.03 21.00 -10.66
CA SER A 17 14.66 21.55 -10.64
C SER A 17 13.72 20.81 -9.67
N VAL A 18 13.90 19.50 -9.50
CA VAL A 18 13.11 18.70 -8.56
C VAL A 18 13.54 18.99 -7.12
N ASN A 19 14.84 19.13 -6.85
CA ASN A 19 15.34 19.53 -5.53
C ASN A 19 14.86 20.94 -5.17
N GLN A 20 14.94 21.89 -6.10
CA GLN A 20 14.42 23.25 -5.91
C GLN A 20 12.92 23.25 -5.59
N LEU A 21 12.12 22.40 -6.24
CA LEU A 21 10.70 22.25 -5.92
C LEU A 21 10.49 21.76 -4.48
N PHE A 22 11.24 20.74 -4.05
CA PHE A 22 11.15 20.23 -2.68
C PHE A 22 11.59 21.26 -1.65
N ASP A 23 12.61 22.08 -1.96
CA ASP A 23 13.07 23.14 -1.07
C ASP A 23 12.04 24.27 -0.96
N VAL A 24 11.35 24.63 -2.05
CA VAL A 24 10.22 25.58 -2.01
C VAL A 24 9.07 25.04 -1.15
N ILE A 25 8.74 23.75 -1.26
CA ILE A 25 7.67 23.13 -0.47
C ILE A 25 8.05 23.08 1.03
N LYS A 26 9.30 22.72 1.37
CA LYS A 26 9.77 22.68 2.76
C LYS A 26 9.77 24.06 3.43
N ASN A 27 10.10 25.10 2.66
CA ASN A 27 10.16 26.47 3.16
C ASN A 27 8.82 27.22 3.02
N ALA A 28 7.79 26.58 2.48
CA ALA A 28 6.45 27.16 2.42
C ALA A 28 5.96 27.43 3.84
N GLN A 29 5.55 28.67 4.10
CA GLN A 29 4.90 29.00 5.37
C GLN A 29 3.62 28.15 5.49
N PRO A 30 3.40 27.44 6.61
CA PRO A 30 2.15 26.75 6.88
C PRO A 30 1.07 27.81 7.16
N SER A 31 0.63 28.54 6.14
CA SER A 31 -0.41 29.56 6.22
C SER A 31 -1.79 28.92 6.25
N ASN A 32 -2.00 27.99 7.19
CA ASN A 32 -3.33 27.65 7.69
C ASN A 32 -3.18 26.83 8.97
N GLU A 33 -3.47 27.42 10.13
CA GLU A 33 -3.66 26.68 11.39
C GLU A 33 -4.78 25.63 11.30
N ASN A 34 -5.57 25.64 10.21
CA ASN A 34 -6.63 24.67 9.94
C ASN A 34 -6.15 23.34 9.35
N ALA A 35 -4.86 23.16 9.02
CA ALA A 35 -4.36 21.89 8.50
C ALA A 35 -4.45 20.74 9.52
N VAL A 36 -4.44 21.04 10.83
CA VAL A 36 -4.55 20.04 11.91
C VAL A 36 -6.00 19.68 12.23
N ASN A 37 -6.97 20.52 11.86
CA ASN A 37 -8.39 20.32 12.21
C ASN A 37 -9.17 19.48 11.20
N ASN A 38 -8.55 19.14 10.06
CA ASN A 38 -9.14 18.29 9.02
C ASN A 38 -8.44 16.92 8.93
N VAL A 39 -7.87 16.46 10.04
CA VAL A 39 -7.45 15.06 10.15
C VAL A 39 -8.71 14.26 10.46
N ASN A 40 -9.17 13.48 9.49
CA ASN A 40 -10.15 12.42 9.77
C ASN A 40 -9.56 11.58 10.90
N HIS A 41 -10.12 11.71 12.09
CA HIS A 41 -9.69 10.90 13.20
C HIS A 41 -10.13 9.48 12.87
N ASN A 42 -9.18 8.61 12.53
CA ASN A 42 -9.44 7.21 12.20
C ASN A 42 -9.71 6.41 13.49
N TYR A 43 -10.69 6.82 14.29
CA TYR A 43 -11.22 6.00 15.37
C TYR A 43 -12.42 5.21 14.86
N VAL A 44 -12.54 3.98 15.33
CA VAL A 44 -13.70 3.13 15.08
C VAL A 44 -14.65 3.30 16.24
N SER A 45 -15.93 3.59 15.97
CA SER A 45 -16.95 3.61 17.02
C SER A 45 -17.16 2.19 17.54
N VAL A 46 -17.49 2.03 18.82
CA VAL A 46 -17.84 0.72 19.40
C VAL A 46 -19.05 0.10 18.67
N SER A 47 -19.94 0.94 18.12
CA SER A 47 -21.07 0.51 17.29
C SER A 47 -20.67 -0.14 15.96
N ASP A 48 -19.45 0.12 15.50
CA ASP A 48 -18.98 -0.30 14.17
C ASP A 48 -18.07 -1.54 14.28
N LEU A 49 -17.91 -2.10 15.48
CA LEU A 49 -17.19 -3.34 15.71
C LEU A 49 -18.03 -4.52 15.23
N ARG A 50 -17.40 -5.46 14.52
CA ARG A 50 -18.02 -6.72 14.12
C ARG A 50 -18.20 -7.62 15.34
N ASP A 51 -19.32 -8.34 15.39
CA ASP A 51 -19.56 -9.39 16.39
C ASP A 51 -18.52 -10.52 16.32
N ASP A 52 -18.22 -11.11 17.47
CA ASP A 52 -17.33 -12.27 17.59
C ASP A 52 -18.07 -13.58 17.22
N VAL A 53 -18.35 -13.71 15.93
CA VAL A 53 -19.03 -14.87 15.35
C VAL A 53 -18.20 -15.50 14.23
N VAL A 54 -18.24 -16.83 14.17
CA VAL A 54 -17.61 -17.62 13.10
C VAL A 54 -18.45 -17.49 11.83
N VAL A 55 -17.81 -17.09 10.73
CA VAL A 55 -18.42 -17.02 9.39
C VAL A 55 -17.64 -17.94 8.48
N GLU A 56 -18.27 -19.04 8.06
CA GLU A 56 -17.68 -20.03 7.18
C GLU A 56 -17.79 -19.60 5.71
N SER A 57 -16.69 -19.65 4.96
CA SER A 57 -16.72 -19.41 3.51
C SER A 57 -17.32 -20.61 2.77
N SER A 58 -18.10 -20.31 1.72
CA SER A 58 -18.72 -21.35 0.89
C SER A 58 -17.67 -22.15 0.11
N ALA A 59 -18.03 -23.38 -0.30
CA ALA A 59 -17.15 -24.21 -1.14
C ALA A 59 -16.83 -23.53 -2.48
N ILE A 60 -17.81 -22.83 -3.06
CA ILE A 60 -17.68 -22.10 -4.33
C ILE A 60 -16.70 -20.94 -4.18
N GLU A 61 -16.80 -20.18 -3.09
CA GLU A 61 -15.91 -19.06 -2.81
C GLU A 61 -14.46 -19.51 -2.60
N LYS A 62 -14.25 -20.58 -1.83
CA LYS A 62 -12.91 -21.19 -1.65
C LYS A 62 -12.31 -21.62 -2.99
N GLN A 63 -13.14 -22.16 -3.89
CA GLN A 63 -12.69 -22.57 -5.21
C GLN A 63 -12.34 -21.38 -6.11
N LEU A 64 -13.19 -20.35 -6.12
CA LEU A 64 -12.93 -19.11 -6.88
C LEU A 64 -11.61 -18.45 -6.46
N ILE A 65 -11.32 -18.42 -5.16
CA ILE A 65 -10.05 -17.88 -4.65
C ILE A 65 -8.85 -18.67 -5.21
N ILE A 66 -8.90 -20.00 -5.14
CA ILE A 66 -7.81 -20.88 -5.61
C ILE A 66 -7.61 -20.77 -7.13
N GLU A 67 -8.68 -20.58 -7.89
CA GLU A 67 -8.62 -20.37 -9.35
C GLU A 67 -7.88 -19.09 -9.73
N ASN A 68 -7.92 -18.06 -8.88
CA ASN A 68 -7.25 -16.79 -9.09
C ASN A 68 -5.79 -16.76 -8.61
N PHE A 69 -5.25 -17.86 -8.06
CA PHE A 69 -3.86 -17.89 -7.64
C PHE A 69 -2.90 -17.85 -8.85
N PRO A 70 -1.94 -16.90 -8.91
CA PRO A 70 -0.98 -16.83 -10.01
C PRO A 70 -0.09 -18.06 -10.11
N ASN A 71 0.28 -18.65 -8.96
CA ASN A 71 0.97 -19.93 -8.88
C ASN A 71 0.34 -20.75 -7.75
N LYS A 72 -0.05 -22.00 -8.03
CA LYS A 72 -0.70 -22.87 -7.05
C LYS A 72 -0.06 -24.25 -6.98
N LYS A 73 0.00 -24.80 -5.77
CA LYS A 73 0.43 -26.19 -5.52
C LYS A 73 -0.38 -26.77 -4.38
N ASN A 74 -1.04 -27.89 -4.60
CA ASN A 74 -1.84 -28.61 -3.59
C ASN A 74 -2.87 -27.72 -2.85
N GLY A 75 -3.48 -26.76 -3.56
CA GLY A 75 -4.44 -25.82 -2.96
C GLY A 75 -3.81 -24.61 -2.25
N PHE A 76 -2.47 -24.52 -2.20
CA PHE A 76 -1.76 -23.39 -1.61
C PHE A 76 -1.28 -22.41 -2.68
N LEU A 77 -1.32 -21.11 -2.37
CA LEU A 77 -0.66 -20.06 -3.12
C LEU A 77 0.86 -20.20 -2.95
N VAL A 78 1.59 -20.30 -4.06
CA VAL A 78 3.04 -20.46 -4.05
C VAL A 78 3.70 -19.11 -4.31
N VAL A 79 4.57 -18.69 -3.39
CA VAL A 79 5.36 -17.46 -3.49
C VAL A 79 6.85 -17.78 -3.36
N ALA A 80 7.69 -16.90 -3.90
CA ALA A 80 9.13 -17.00 -3.69
C ALA A 80 9.44 -16.83 -2.20
N LYS A 81 10.33 -17.68 -1.67
CA LYS A 81 10.83 -17.53 -0.30
C LYS A 81 11.61 -16.22 -0.23
N VAL A 82 11.15 -15.27 0.59
CA VAL A 82 11.94 -14.08 0.91
C VAL A 82 13.14 -14.56 1.72
N ILE A 83 14.34 -14.31 1.20
CA ILE A 83 15.58 -14.48 1.93
C ILE A 83 16.03 -13.05 2.22
N GLU A 84 15.79 -12.58 3.44
CA GLU A 84 16.44 -11.36 3.93
C GLU A 84 17.91 -11.70 4.20
N GLY A 85 18.81 -10.92 3.62
CA GLY A 85 20.25 -11.00 3.82
C GLY A 85 20.75 -9.89 4.74
#